data_AF-A0A495DX08-F1
#
_entry.id   AF-A0A495DX08-F1
#
_cell.length_a   1.000
_cell.length_b   1.000
_cell.length_c   1.000
_cell.angle_alpha   90.00
_cell.angle_beta   90.00
_cell.angle_gamma   90.00
#
_symmetry.space_group_name_H-M   'P 1'
#
loop_
_entity.id
_entity.type
_entity.pdbx_description
1 polymer ?
#
loop_
_entity_poly.entity_id
_entity_poly.type
_entity_poly.pdbx_seq_one_letter_code
_entity_poly.pdbx_strand_id
1 'polypeptide(L)'
;MRLEGWHLIIIIVLALVLFAAPKLPGMARSLGQSMRIFKSEVREMKKDGTPDANEGSGPVEGRVINHPRAGSPESRTGDGTDVPPSARA
;
A
#
# COMPACT_ATOMS: atom_id res chain seq x y z
N MET A 1 20.39 -10.03 46.58
CA MET A 1 19.37 -10.02 45.51
C MET A 1 20.11 -9.73 44.22
N ARG A 2 20.46 -10.78 43.45
CA ARG A 2 21.21 -10.61 42.20
C ARG A 2 20.20 -10.22 41.14
N LEU A 3 20.46 -9.12 40.45
CA LEU A 3 19.71 -8.72 39.27
C LEU A 3 20.05 -9.73 38.18
N GLU A 4 19.43 -10.90 38.24
CA GLU A 4 19.47 -11.91 37.19
C GLU A 4 19.12 -11.20 35.88
N GLY A 5 19.96 -11.31 34.85
CA GLY A 5 19.84 -10.57 33.58
C GLY A 5 18.46 -10.66 32.92
N TRP A 6 17.64 -11.62 33.33
CA TRP A 6 16.21 -11.71 33.07
C TRP A 6 15.41 -10.45 33.39
N HIS A 7 15.75 -9.73 34.47
CA HIS A 7 15.07 -8.47 34.81
C HIS A 7 15.38 -7.37 33.79
N LEU A 8 16.61 -7.33 33.27
CA LEU A 8 17.02 -6.37 32.25
C LEU A 8 16.24 -6.59 30.94
N ILE A 9 16.02 -7.86 30.56
CA ILE A 9 15.20 -8.23 29.40
C ILE A 9 13.76 -7.71 29.58
N ILE A 10 13.15 -7.94 30.74
CA ILE A 10 11.80 -7.41 31.04
C ILE A 10 11.76 -5.89 30.89
N ILE A 11 12.77 -5.18 31.41
CA ILE A 11 12.82 -3.72 31.35
C ILE A 11 12.94 -3.22 29.91
N ILE A 12 13.78 -3.88 29.09
CA ILE A 12 13.93 -3.56 27.67
C ILE A 12 12.61 -3.80 26.91
N VAL A 13 11.95 -4.94 27.15
CA VAL A 13 10.65 -5.24 26.54
C VAL A 13 9.62 -4.18 26.93
N LEU A 14 9.55 -3.79 28.21
CA LEU A 14 8.61 -2.78 28.68
C LEU A 14 8.91 -1.40 28.06
N ALA A 15 10.18 -1.03 27.95
CA ALA A 15 10.60 0.20 27.28
C ALA A 15 10.20 0.17 25.79
N LEU A 16 10.44 -0.93 25.07
CA LEU A 16 10.00 -1.07 23.68
C LEU A 16 8.48 -1.05 23.54
N VAL A 17 7.70 -1.62 24.46
CA VAL A 17 6.24 -1.52 24.37
C VAL A 17 5.78 -0.07 24.58
N LEU A 18 6.34 0.65 25.56
CA LEU A 18 5.96 2.04 25.80
C LEU A 18 6.38 3.00 24.68
N PHE A 19 7.60 2.84 24.16
CA PHE A 19 8.17 3.76 23.16
C PHE A 19 7.98 3.29 21.70
N ALA A 20 7.98 1.98 21.47
CA ALA A 20 7.90 1.39 20.14
C ALA A 20 6.50 0.93 19.75
N ALA A 21 5.53 0.66 20.66
CA ALA A 21 4.17 0.27 20.24
C ALA A 21 3.50 1.19 19.20
N PRO A 22 3.56 2.53 19.30
CA PRO A 22 2.96 3.40 18.28
C PRO A 22 3.80 3.46 16.98
N LYS A 23 5.10 3.16 17.04
CA LYS A 23 6.04 3.23 15.89
C LYS A 23 6.23 1.88 15.18
N LEU A 24 6.04 0.78 15.88
CA LEU A 24 6.06 -0.61 15.41
C LEU A 24 5.17 -0.83 14.18
N PRO A 25 3.88 -0.42 14.16
CA PRO A 25 3.03 -0.65 13.00
C PRO A 25 3.47 0.16 11.77
N GLY A 26 4.12 1.31 11.98
CA GLY A 26 4.69 2.12 10.89
C GLY A 26 5.95 1.48 10.32
N MET A 27 6.90 1.10 11.19
CA MET A 27 8.16 0.49 10.78
C MET A 27 7.94 -0.90 10.17
N ALA A 28 7.03 -1.71 10.72
CA ALA A 28 6.69 -3.02 10.14
C ALA A 28 6.11 -2.88 8.72
N ARG A 29 5.30 -1.85 8.45
CA ARG A 29 4.77 -1.58 7.10
C ARG A 29 5.88 -1.16 6.13
N SER A 30 6.75 -0.22 6.52
CA SER A 30 7.83 0.23 5.64
C SER A 30 8.86 -0.88 5.37
N LEU A 31 9.24 -1.64 6.41
CA LEU A 31 10.13 -2.79 6.29
C LEU A 31 9.47 -3.91 5.47
N GLY A 32 8.17 -4.14 5.63
CA GLY A 32 7.42 -5.11 4.84
C GLY A 32 7.37 -4.75 3.35
N GLN A 33 7.23 -3.48 3.02
CA GLN A 33 7.30 -2.99 1.63
C GLN A 33 8.70 -3.19 1.04
N SER A 34 9.77 -2.83 1.76
CA SER A 34 11.16 -3.07 1.30
C SER A 34 11.48 -4.55 1.17
N MET A 35 11.03 -5.38 2.12
CA MET A 35 11.26 -6.82 2.11
C MET A 35 10.49 -7.54 0.99
N ARG A 36 9.34 -7.00 0.56
CA ARG A 36 8.62 -7.51 -0.61
C ARG A 36 9.43 -7.33 -1.90
N ILE A 37 10.01 -6.15 -2.09
CA ILE A 37 10.84 -5.82 -3.26
C ILE A 37 12.09 -6.71 -3.26
N PHE A 38 12.78 -6.78 -2.12
CA PHE A 38 13.95 -7.65 -1.96
C PHE A 38 13.62 -9.12 -2.22
N LYS A 39 12.48 -9.61 -1.74
CA LYS A 39 12.05 -10.99 -1.94
C LYS A 39 11.68 -11.31 -3.39
N SER A 40 11.11 -10.36 -4.14
CA SER A 40 10.89 -10.54 -5.58
C SER A 40 12.21 -10.61 -6.36
N GLU A 41 13.16 -9.72 -6.05
CA GLU A 41 14.47 -9.70 -6.71
C GLU A 41 15.29 -10.96 -6.40
N VAL A 42 15.30 -11.39 -5.13
CA VAL A 42 15.95 -12.65 -4.71
C VAL A 42 15.25 -13.89 -5.31
N ARG A 43 13.93 -13.84 -5.50
CA ARG A 43 13.19 -14.94 -6.14
C ARG A 43 13.47 -15.01 -7.64
N GLU A 44 13.66 -13.88 -8.30
CA GLU A 44 14.08 -13.81 -9.71
C GLU A 44 15.46 -14.46 -9.88
N MET A 45 16.42 -14.12 -8.99
CA MET A 45 17.73 -14.77 -8.95
C MET A 45 17.66 -16.29 -8.70
N LYS A 46 16.68 -16.75 -7.90
CA LYS A 46 16.45 -18.19 -7.65
C LYS A 46 15.72 -18.90 -8.79
N LYS A 47 14.90 -18.19 -9.55
CA LYS A 47 14.08 -18.72 -10.65
C LYS A 47 14.95 -19.10 -11.85
N ASP A 48 16.10 -18.46 -12.04
CA ASP A 48 17.10 -18.83 -13.07
C ASP A 48 17.75 -20.22 -12.83
N GLY A 49 17.48 -20.90 -11.71
CA GLY A 49 18.06 -22.21 -11.37
C GLY A 49 17.08 -23.38 -11.16
N THR A 50 15.78 -23.16 -10.93
CA THR A 50 14.74 -24.22 -10.85
C THR A 50 13.34 -23.60 -10.72
N PRO A 51 12.28 -24.12 -11.37
CA PRO A 51 10.94 -23.57 -11.26
C PRO A 51 10.21 -24.16 -10.03
N ASP A 52 10.09 -23.38 -8.95
CA ASP A 52 9.18 -23.73 -7.85
C ASP A 52 7.84 -23.00 -7.97
N ALA A 53 6.80 -23.83 -8.13
CA ALA A 53 5.39 -23.51 -8.13
C ALA A 53 4.89 -23.24 -6.70
N ASN A 54 4.61 -21.97 -6.39
CA ASN A 54 3.57 -21.60 -5.42
C ASN A 54 3.28 -20.09 -5.53
N GLU A 55 2.31 -19.75 -6.37
CA GLU A 55 1.69 -18.43 -6.40
C GLU A 55 0.23 -18.61 -6.00
N GLY A 56 -0.11 -18.18 -4.79
CA GLY A 56 -1.47 -18.31 -4.27
C GLY A 56 -1.81 -17.42 -3.08
N SER A 57 -0.98 -16.43 -2.73
CA SER A 57 -1.26 -15.52 -1.61
C SER A 57 -0.56 -14.18 -1.76
N GLY A 58 -0.63 -13.57 -2.95
CA GLY A 58 -0.33 -12.15 -3.12
C GLY A 58 -1.55 -11.32 -2.70
N PRO A 59 -1.39 -10.22 -1.95
CA PRO A 59 -2.52 -9.42 -1.50
C PRO A 59 -3.22 -8.81 -2.73
N VAL A 60 -4.50 -9.13 -2.89
CA VAL A 60 -5.40 -8.47 -3.85
C VAL A 60 -5.61 -7.03 -3.40
N GLU A 61 -5.18 -6.09 -4.24
CA GLU A 61 -5.33 -4.65 -3.99
C GLU A 61 -6.81 -4.27 -4.14
N GLY A 62 -7.48 -4.08 -3.00
CA GLY A 62 -8.86 -3.62 -2.96
C GLY A 62 -8.95 -2.19 -3.50
N ARG A 63 -9.50 -2.03 -4.71
CA ARG A 63 -9.79 -0.71 -5.29
C ARG A 63 -10.85 0.00 -4.43
N VAL A 64 -10.42 0.95 -3.61
CA VAL A 64 -11.32 1.83 -2.85
C VAL A 64 -11.92 2.87 -3.81
N ILE A 65 -13.15 2.63 -4.27
CA ILE A 65 -13.90 3.61 -5.07
C ILE A 65 -14.49 4.65 -4.12
N ASN A 66 -13.78 5.76 -3.92
CA ASN A 66 -14.33 6.93 -3.25
C ASN A 66 -15.32 7.60 -4.23
N HIS A 67 -16.62 7.39 -4.01
CA HIS A 67 -17.66 8.09 -4.77
C HIS A 67 -17.72 9.53 -4.27
N PRO A 68 -17.32 10.55 -5.07
CA PRO A 68 -17.62 11.93 -4.72
C PRO A 68 -19.15 12.07 -4.66
N ARG A 69 -19.61 12.48 -3.48
CA ARG A 69 -21.00 12.71 -3.14
C ARG A 69 -21.66 13.59 -4.19
N ALA A 70 -22.78 13.09 -4.73
CA ALA A 70 -23.70 13.81 -5.58
C ALA A 70 -24.01 15.20 -5.00
N GLY A 71 -23.67 16.23 -5.76
CA GLY A 71 -24.01 17.62 -5.51
C GLY A 71 -24.33 18.30 -6.84
N SER A 72 -25.63 18.45 -7.08
CA SER A 72 -26.27 19.40 -8.00
C SER A 72 -26.37 19.04 -9.50
N PRO A 73 -27.60 18.94 -10.05
CA PRO A 73 -27.87 18.80 -11.47
C PRO A 73 -27.88 20.20 -12.10
N GLU A 74 -26.94 20.51 -13.00
CA GLU A 74 -27.02 21.75 -13.79
C GLU A 74 -26.87 21.43 -15.28
N SER A 75 -28.02 21.49 -15.94
CA SER A 75 -28.18 22.00 -17.31
C SER A 75 -27.58 21.19 -18.46
N ARG A 76 -28.22 20.07 -18.79
CA ARG A 76 -28.19 19.51 -20.15
C ARG A 76 -29.61 19.54 -20.74
N THR A 77 -29.94 20.69 -21.32
CA THR A 77 -31.04 20.89 -22.29
C THR A 77 -30.42 21.81 -23.32
N GLY A 78 -29.81 21.31 -24.40
CA GLY A 78 -30.49 20.55 -25.43
C GLY A 78 -30.70 21.52 -26.58
N ASP A 79 -29.72 21.64 -27.48
CA ASP A 79 -29.96 22.18 -28.81
C ASP A 79 -28.81 21.76 -29.72
N GLY A 80 -29.08 20.73 -30.53
CA GLY A 80 -28.25 20.36 -31.66
C GLY A 80 -28.74 21.13 -32.87
N THR A 81 -27.99 22.15 -33.29
CA THR A 81 -28.07 22.65 -34.65
C THR A 81 -26.67 22.88 -35.19
N ASP A 82 -26.26 21.94 -36.05
CA ASP A 82 -25.23 22.10 -37.06
C ASP A 82 -25.30 23.46 -37.76
N VAL A 83 -24.19 24.22 -37.75
CA VAL A 83 -23.92 25.27 -38.75
C VAL A 83 -22.46 25.16 -39.21
N PRO A 84 -22.18 24.83 -40.49
CA PRO A 84 -20.83 24.67 -41.04
C PRO A 84 -20.12 26.03 -41.29
N PRO A 85 -18.79 26.04 -41.52
CA PRO A 85 -17.96 27.24 -41.38
C PRO A 85 -18.17 28.23 -42.54
N SER A 86 -18.30 29.51 -42.20
CA SER A 86 -18.30 30.61 -43.17
C SER A 86 -16.89 30.82 -43.72
N ALA A 87 -16.62 30.27 -44.89
CA ALA A 87 -15.59 30.79 -45.78
C ALA A 87 -16.08 32.12 -46.35
N ARG A 88 -15.41 33.23 -46.02
CA ARG A 88 -15.57 34.50 -46.72
C ARG A 88 -14.21 34.97 -47.22
N ALA A 89 -14.26 35.35 -48.50
CA ALA A 89 -13.19 35.84 -49.37
C ALA A 89 -12.49 37.10 -48.85
#